data_AF-D7VRQ9-F1
#
_entry.id   AF-D7VRQ9-F1
#
_cell.length_a   1.000
_cell.length_b   1.000
_cell.length_c   1.000
_cell.angle_alpha   90.00
_cell.angle_beta   90.00
_cell.angle_gamma   90.00
#
_symmetry.space_group_name_H-M   'P 1'
#
loop_
_entity.id
_entity.type
_entity.pdbx_description
1 polymer ?
#
loop_
_entity_poly.entity_id
_entity_poly.type
_entity_poly.pdbx_seq_one_letter_code
_entity_poly.pdbx_strand_id
1 'polypeptide(L)'
;MVFYIKYLSKNRYQSIKQFLMSNLSSSTPVKVQQMLESYYAEQQLQHSKKRQYILENILLHRDWIDAVDLWISLQRHVSISCIYQTLKLLVKAGIVEQRTGEDRKTHYRPLLQMSRQA
;
A
#
# COMPACT_ATOMS: atom_id res chain seq x y z
N MET A 1 30.10 -3.54 -10.65
CA MET A 1 29.74 -3.12 -12.02
C MET A 1 28.44 -2.34 -11.92
N VAL A 2 28.48 -1.08 -12.34
CA VAL A 2 27.43 -0.06 -12.20
C VAL A 2 26.39 -0.25 -13.30
N PHE A 3 25.10 -0.17 -12.99
CA PHE A 3 24.07 0.14 -13.99
C PHE A 3 23.23 1.33 -13.52
N TYR A 4 23.62 2.51 -13.99
CA TYR A 4 22.79 3.71 -14.04
C TYR A 4 21.71 3.50 -15.10
N ILE A 5 20.44 3.62 -14.75
CA ILE A 5 19.40 3.95 -15.73
C ILE A 5 18.63 5.18 -15.27
N LYS A 6 19.05 6.28 -15.90
CA LYS A 6 18.44 7.59 -16.05
C LYS A 6 16.94 7.49 -16.40
N TYR A 7 16.15 8.39 -15.80
CA TYR A 7 14.88 8.95 -16.30
C TYR A 7 13.86 7.98 -16.91
N LEU A 8 12.80 7.65 -16.16
CA LEU A 8 11.62 6.99 -16.72
C LEU A 8 10.38 7.89 -16.64
N SER A 9 9.98 8.31 -17.84
CA SER A 9 8.86 9.15 -18.23
C SER A 9 7.48 8.63 -17.77
N LYS A 10 6.58 9.57 -17.47
CA LYS A 10 5.17 9.38 -17.06
C LYS A 10 4.36 8.38 -17.92
N ASN A 11 4.80 8.08 -19.14
CA ASN A 11 4.10 7.16 -20.05
C ASN A 11 4.20 5.67 -19.64
N ARG A 12 5.25 5.23 -18.92
CA ARG A 12 5.35 3.81 -18.51
C ARG A 12 4.36 3.42 -17.41
N TYR A 13 3.92 4.37 -16.59
CA TYR A 13 2.94 4.10 -15.53
C TYR A 13 1.61 3.59 -16.10
N GLN A 14 1.18 4.08 -17.25
CA GLN A 14 -0.06 3.62 -17.89
C GLN A 14 0.09 2.21 -18.47
N SER A 15 1.24 1.90 -19.11
CA SER A 15 1.49 0.56 -19.64
C SER A 15 1.63 -0.50 -18.54
N ILE A 16 2.26 -0.16 -17.41
CA ILE A 16 2.34 -1.06 -16.25
C ILE A 16 0.94 -1.27 -15.66
N LYS A 17 0.14 -0.21 -15.52
CA LYS A 17 -1.25 -0.31 -15.06
C LYS A 17 -2.08 -1.24 -15.95
N GLN A 18 -1.90 -1.15 -17.28
CA GLN A 18 -2.62 -1.97 -18.26
C GLN A 18 -2.14 -3.43 -18.26
N PHE A 19 -0.84 -3.67 -18.08
CA PHE A 19 -0.23 -5.00 -17.93
C PHE A 19 -0.60 -5.68 -16.60
N LEU A 20 -0.76 -4.91 -15.53
CA LEU A 20 -1.22 -5.39 -14.22
C LEU A 20 -2.73 -5.68 -14.19
N MET A 21 -3.50 -5.03 -15.06
CA MET A 21 -4.94 -5.28 -15.26
C MET A 21 -5.22 -6.52 -16.12
N SER A 22 -4.30 -6.97 -16.97
CA SER A 22 -4.51 -8.16 -17.82
C SER A 22 -4.17 -9.50 -17.16
N ASN A 23 -3.47 -9.51 -16.01
CA ASN A 23 -3.01 -10.72 -15.31
C ASN A 23 -3.82 -11.03 -14.02
N LEU A 24 -5.10 -10.64 -13.96
CA LEU A 24 -5.98 -10.92 -12.82
C LEU A 24 -6.46 -12.38 -12.82
N SER A 25 -5.64 -13.31 -12.35
CA SER A 25 -6.11 -14.62 -11.94
C SER A 25 -5.25 -15.17 -10.79
N SER A 26 -5.90 -15.44 -9.65
CA SER A 26 -5.59 -16.50 -8.68
C SER A 26 -4.55 -16.36 -7.53
N SER A 27 -4.07 -15.18 -7.11
CA SER A 27 -3.54 -15.03 -5.71
C SER A 27 -3.42 -13.56 -5.25
N THR A 28 -4.44 -13.05 -4.55
CA THR A 28 -4.46 -11.69 -3.98
C THR A 28 -3.28 -11.32 -3.07
N PRO A 29 -2.75 -12.18 -2.18
CA PRO A 29 -1.62 -11.80 -1.30
C PRO A 29 -0.32 -11.59 -2.06
N VAL A 30 -0.01 -12.45 -3.04
CA VAL A 30 1.23 -12.37 -3.84
C VAL A 30 1.26 -11.07 -4.64
N LYS A 31 0.10 -10.64 -5.16
CA LYS A 31 -0.01 -9.41 -5.97
C LYS A 31 0.24 -8.14 -5.14
N VAL A 32 -0.31 -8.05 -3.93
CA VAL A 32 -0.13 -6.86 -3.09
C VAL A 32 1.32 -6.73 -2.62
N GLN A 33 1.94 -7.85 -2.26
CA GLN A 33 3.34 -7.87 -1.84
C GLN A 33 4.28 -7.46 -2.99
N GLN A 34 4.07 -7.99 -4.19
CA GLN A 34 4.83 -7.59 -5.39
C GLN A 34 4.69 -6.10 -5.72
N MET A 35 3.49 -5.52 -5.56
CA MET A 35 3.28 -4.09 -5.76
C MET A 35 4.07 -3.25 -4.75
N LEU A 36 4.11 -3.66 -3.48
CA LEU A 36 4.86 -2.96 -2.45
C LEU A 36 6.37 -3.09 -2.64
N GLU A 37 6.86 -4.28 -2.95
CA GLU A 37 8.28 -4.54 -3.21
C GLU A 37 8.78 -3.77 -4.44
N SER A 38 7.98 -3.75 -5.53
CA SER A 38 8.29 -2.96 -6.72
C SER A 38 8.37 -1.48 -6.38
N TYR A 39 7.42 -0.96 -5.60
CA TYR A 39 7.44 0.42 -5.16
C TYR A 39 8.65 0.74 -4.25
N TYR A 40 9.03 -0.17 -3.36
CA TYR A 40 10.22 0.00 -2.53
C TYR A 40 11.51 0.00 -3.35
N ALA A 41 11.63 -0.87 -4.35
CA ALA A 41 12.76 -0.86 -5.27
C ALA A 41 12.83 0.46 -6.06
N GLU A 42 11.70 0.93 -6.60
CA GLU A 42 11.62 2.19 -7.35
C GLU A 42 12.02 3.41 -6.51
N GLN A 43 11.58 3.44 -5.24
CA GLN A 43 11.86 4.54 -4.32
C GLN A 43 13.15 4.38 -3.53
N GLN A 44 13.93 3.32 -3.80
CA GLN A 44 15.15 2.95 -3.06
C GLN A 44 14.92 2.86 -1.54
N LEU A 45 13.73 2.38 -1.15
CA LEU A 45 13.34 2.22 0.24
C LEU A 45 13.70 0.83 0.73
N GLN A 46 14.27 0.77 1.93
CA GLN A 46 14.48 -0.49 2.63
C GLN A 46 13.17 -1.12 3.08
N HIS A 47 13.11 -2.44 3.01
CA HIS A 47 12.02 -3.21 3.55
C HIS A 47 11.95 -3.06 5.09
N SER A 48 10.76 -2.97 5.67
CA SER A 48 10.58 -2.75 7.10
C SER A 48 9.47 -3.62 7.67
N LYS A 49 9.77 -4.38 8.72
CA LYS A 49 8.79 -5.23 9.43
C LYS A 49 7.59 -4.43 9.93
N LYS A 50 7.79 -3.18 10.37
CA LYS A 50 6.70 -2.30 10.81
C LYS A 50 5.78 -1.91 9.66
N ARG A 51 6.34 -1.61 8.48
CA ARG A 51 5.55 -1.26 7.29
C ARG A 51 4.76 -2.45 6.77
N GLN A 52 5.39 -3.63 6.77
CA GLN A 52 4.70 -4.88 6.43
C GLN A 52 3.57 -5.17 7.41
N TYR A 53 3.81 -5.04 8.72
CA TYR A 53 2.76 -5.22 9.74
C TYR A 53 1.57 -4.26 9.53
N ILE A 54 1.83 -2.99 9.22
CA ILE A 54 0.78 -2.01 8.90
C ILE A 54 0.02 -2.43 7.63
N LEU A 55 0.74 -2.88 6.58
CA LEU A 55 0.13 -3.36 5.34
C LEU A 55 -0.81 -4.54 5.61
N GLU A 56 -0.33 -5.57 6.29
CA GLU A 56 -1.10 -6.77 6.59
C GLU A 56 -2.40 -6.42 7.32
N ASN A 57 -2.33 -5.50 8.29
CA ASN A 57 -3.51 -5.07 9.03
C ASN A 57 -4.47 -4.23 8.19
N ILE A 58 -4.00 -3.25 7.41
CA ILE A 58 -4.93 -2.46 6.58
C ILE A 58 -5.66 -3.32 5.54
N LEU A 59 -5.03 -4.40 5.04
CA LEU A 59 -5.66 -5.34 4.12
C LEU A 59 -6.79 -6.18 4.75
N LEU A 60 -6.84 -6.26 6.08
CA LEU A 60 -7.92 -6.93 6.82
C LEU A 60 -9.18 -6.05 6.95
N HIS A 61 -9.05 -4.73 6.77
CA HIS A 61 -10.18 -3.82 6.83
C HIS A 61 -10.89 -3.75 5.48
N ARG A 62 -12.19 -4.05 5.47
CA ARG A 62 -13.02 -3.94 4.24
C ARG A 62 -13.51 -2.53 3.98
N ASP A 63 -13.74 -1.79 5.06
CA ASP A 63 -14.30 -0.44 5.04
C ASP A 63 -13.23 0.64 5.21
N TRP A 64 -13.67 1.89 5.06
CA TRP A 64 -12.86 3.07 5.28
C TRP A 64 -12.46 3.19 6.76
N ILE A 65 -11.17 3.34 7.02
CA ILE A 65 -10.61 3.51 8.36
C ILE A 65 -9.72 4.75 8.42
N ASP A 66 -9.79 5.53 9.50
CA ASP A 66 -8.86 6.63 9.72
C ASP A 66 -7.53 6.13 10.34
N ALA A 67 -6.47 6.94 10.26
CA ALA A 67 -5.15 6.52 10.74
C ALA A 67 -5.08 6.30 12.26
N VAL A 68 -5.92 6.99 13.03
CA VAL A 68 -5.99 6.86 14.49
C VAL A 68 -6.70 5.57 14.86
N ASP A 69 -7.80 5.25 14.20
CA ASP A 69 -8.51 3.99 14.40
C ASP A 69 -7.66 2.79 14.01
N LEU A 70 -6.93 2.90 12.89
CA LEU A 70 -5.94 1.88 12.52
C LEU A 70 -4.88 1.73 13.61
N TRP A 71 -4.34 2.83 14.14
CA TRP A 71 -3.37 2.80 15.22
C TRP A 71 -3.89 2.12 16.50
N ILE A 72 -5.16 2.35 16.84
CA ILE A 72 -5.85 1.69 17.95
C ILE A 72 -5.98 0.19 17.67
N SER A 73 -6.40 -0.20 16.46
CA SER A 73 -6.54 -1.61 16.06
C SER A 73 -5.20 -2.38 16.11
N LEU A 74 -4.09 -1.69 15.86
CA LEU A 74 -2.72 -2.22 15.96
C LEU A 74 -2.21 -2.31 17.40
N GLN A 75 -3.08 -2.10 18.40
CA GLN A 75 -2.75 -2.04 19.83
C GLN A 75 -1.58 -1.10 20.11
N ARG A 76 -1.43 -0.05 19.29
CA ARG A 76 -0.37 0.96 19.39
C ARG A 76 1.06 0.40 19.32
N HIS A 77 1.26 -0.80 18.77
CA HIS A 77 2.60 -1.41 18.58
C HIS A 77 3.52 -0.60 17.65
N VAL A 78 2.93 0.23 16.79
CA VAL A 78 3.65 1.13 15.89
C VAL A 78 3.28 2.57 16.22
N SER A 79 4.23 3.50 16.09
CA SER A 79 3.94 4.92 16.32
C SER A 79 2.96 5.47 15.28
N ILE A 80 2.11 6.39 15.70
CA ILE A 80 1.13 7.03 14.81
C ILE A 80 1.79 7.70 13.60
N SER A 81 2.96 8.33 13.79
CA SER A 81 3.72 8.96 12.69
C SER A 81 4.21 7.93 11.68
N CYS A 82 4.62 6.74 12.12
CA CYS A 82 5.03 5.66 11.23
C CYS A 82 3.84 5.10 10.44
N ILE A 83 2.64 5.07 11.02
CA ILE A 83 1.41 4.73 10.32
C ILE A 83 1.11 5.74 9.22
N TYR A 84 1.07 7.04 9.52
CA TYR A 84 0.83 8.07 8.51
C TYR A 84 1.83 8.02 7.34
N GLN A 85 3.12 7.86 7.65
CA GLN A 85 4.15 7.72 6.63
C GLN A 85 3.92 6.47 5.76
N THR A 86 3.58 5.34 6.39
CA THR A 86 3.35 4.09 5.67
C THR A 86 2.10 4.18 4.81
N LEU A 87 0.98 4.70 5.32
CA LEU A 87 -0.25 4.89 4.56
C LEU A 87 -0.01 5.78 3.34
N LYS A 88 0.77 6.86 3.48
CA LYS A 88 1.16 7.70 2.34
C LYS A 88 1.96 6.93 1.28
N LEU A 89 2.83 6.01 1.68
CA LEU A 89 3.55 5.15 0.74
C LEU A 89 2.59 4.16 0.06
N LEU A 90 1.69 3.53 0.81
CA LEU A 90 0.72 2.57 0.28
C LEU A 90 -0.26 3.23 -0.71
N VAL A 91 -0.66 4.47 -0.46
CA VAL A 91 -1.46 5.27 -1.40
C VAL A 91 -0.69 5.54 -2.68
N LYS A 92 0.58 5.97 -2.57
CA LYS A 92 1.43 6.22 -3.74
C LYS A 92 1.72 4.94 -4.54
N ALA A 93 1.81 3.80 -3.87
CA ALA A 93 1.96 2.48 -4.48
C ALA A 93 0.67 1.97 -5.15
N GLY A 94 -0.47 2.66 -4.98
CA GLY A 94 -1.75 2.23 -5.52
C GLY A 94 -2.31 0.97 -4.84
N ILE A 95 -1.92 0.71 -3.59
CA ILE A 95 -2.40 -0.42 -2.78
C ILE A 95 -3.61 0.02 -1.93
N VAL A 96 -3.56 1.26 -1.46
CA VAL A 96 -4.58 1.87 -0.60
C VAL A 96 -5.16 3.09 -1.32
N GLU A 97 -6.47 3.26 -1.21
CA GLU A 97 -7.15 4.50 -1.60
C GLU A 97 -7.28 5.41 -0.38
N GLN A 98 -7.19 6.72 -0.60
CA GLN A 98 -7.45 7.73 0.42
C GLN A 98 -8.57 8.65 -0.02
N ARG A 99 -9.40 9.08 0.94
CA ARG A 99 -10.37 10.17 0.74
C ARG A 99 -10.45 11.03 1.98
N THR A 100 -10.82 12.28 1.79
CA THR A 100 -11.18 13.16 2.91
C THR A 100 -12.66 12.97 3.22
N GLY A 101 -12.98 12.65 4.47
CA GLY A 101 -14.35 12.53 4.97
C GLY A 101 -14.98 13.90 5.25
N GLU A 102 -16.28 13.91 5.52
CA GLU A 102 -17.03 15.12 5.90
C GLU A 102 -16.53 15.73 7.22
N ASP A 103 -16.00 14.88 8.11
CA ASP A 103 -15.35 15.24 9.36
C ASP A 103 -13.94 15.84 9.20
N ARG A 104 -13.51 16.07 7.95
CA ARG A 104 -12.16 16.53 7.56
C ARG A 104 -11.05 15.53 7.89
N LYS A 105 -11.36 14.31 8.34
CA LYS A 105 -10.36 13.27 8.54
C LYS A 105 -10.05 12.57 7.23
N THR A 106 -8.79 12.14 7.09
CA THR A 106 -8.40 11.28 5.98
C THR A 106 -8.72 9.84 6.33
N HIS A 107 -9.53 9.22 5.49
CA HIS A 107 -9.88 7.81 5.58
C HIS A 107 -9.16 7.03 4.49
N TYR A 108 -8.83 5.79 4.80
CA TYR A 108 -8.07 4.88 3.96
C TYR A 108 -8.84 3.58 3.77
N ARG A 109 -8.73 2.96 2.59
CA ARG A 109 -9.21 1.59 2.37
C ARG A 109 -8.26 0.83 1.44
N PRO A 110 -8.06 -0.47 1.62
CA PRO A 110 -7.31 -1.26 0.65
C PRO A 110 -8.09 -1.38 -0.67
N LEU A 111 -7.38 -1.28 -1.80
CA LEU A 111 -7.96 -1.54 -3.13
C LEU A 111 -8.10 -3.03 -3.43
N LEU A 112 -7.26 -3.86 -2.79
CA LEU A 112 -7.26 -5.31 -2.89
C LEU A 112 -7.43 -5.88 -1.48
N GLN A 113 -8.47 -6.69 -1.27
CA GLN A 113 -8.79 -7.25 0.04
C GLN A 113 -8.21 -8.66 0.19
N MET A 114 -7.74 -8.98 1.39
CA MET A 114 -7.46 -10.37 1.77
C MET A 114 -8.76 -11.00 2.28
N SER A 115 -9.26 -12.02 1.59
CA SER A 115 -10.35 -12.84 2.09
C SER A 115 -9.86 -13.63 3.30
N ARG A 116 -10.38 -13.34 4.49
CA ARG A 116 -10.28 -14.28 5.63
C ARG A 116 -10.96 -15.58 5.20
N GLN A 117 -10.18 -16.64 5.03
CA GLN A 117 -10.74 -17.99 5.06
C GLN A 117 -11.23 -18.19 6.50
N ALA A 118 -12.54 -18.40 6.62
CA ALA A 118 -13.23 -18.71 7.88
C ALA A 118 -12.88 -20.12 8.35
#